data_AF-A0A953UN65-F1
#
_entry.id   AF-A0A953UN65-F1
#
_cell.length_a   1.000
_cell.length_b   1.000
_cell.length_c   1.000
_cell.angle_alpha   90.00
_cell.angle_beta   90.00
_cell.angle_gamma   90.00
#
_symmetry.space_group_name_H-M   'P 1'
#
loop_
_entity.id
_entity.type
_entity.pdbx_description
1 polymer ?
#
loop_
_entity_poly.entity_id
_entity_poly.type
_entity_poly.pdbx_seq_one_letter_code
_entity_poly.pdbx_strand_id
1 'polypeptide(L)'
;MSSNFLYRSRAVRAMVLLHEEHLRRFVQTWRLALATSVRLLPTDDPAYASLGALGRHVLNAAGGYLVWMCEVLTLPDPAIRPAPDATAIVRDADDYVEHVLERWRAGPLREVSHEQLETPEYPSRWQTRYCIDSMLEHAVMHPIRHAFQLDELIKDR
;
A
#
# COMPACT_ATOMS: atom_id res chain seq x y z
N MET A 1 -23.20 -4.25 9.30
CA MET A 1 -22.88 -5.21 10.39
C MET A 1 -21.41 -5.54 10.29
N SER A 2 -20.56 -4.97 11.15
CA SER A 2 -19.12 -5.24 11.12
C SER A 2 -18.87 -6.63 11.69
N SER A 3 -18.51 -7.59 10.85
CA SER A 3 -17.98 -8.87 11.32
C SER A 3 -16.74 -8.59 12.16
N ASN A 4 -16.79 -9.04 13.41
CA ASN A 4 -15.70 -8.93 14.36
C ASN A 4 -14.61 -9.91 13.93
N PHE A 5 -13.85 -9.54 12.91
CA PHE A 5 -12.71 -10.33 12.44
C PHE A 5 -11.63 -10.26 13.52
N LEU A 6 -11.54 -11.30 14.36
CA LEU A 6 -10.48 -11.43 15.35
C LEU A 6 -9.14 -11.58 14.62
N TYR A 7 -8.22 -10.68 14.93
CA TYR A 7 -6.80 -10.87 14.64
C TYR A 7 -6.15 -11.46 15.89
N ARG A 8 -5.27 -12.43 15.70
CA ARG A 8 -4.43 -12.98 16.77
C ARG A 8 -3.51 -11.92 17.36
N SER A 9 -2.98 -11.03 16.52
CA SER A 9 -2.14 -9.89 16.94
C SER A 9 -2.90 -8.56 16.81
N ARG A 10 -2.93 -7.78 17.90
CA ARG A 10 -3.47 -6.42 17.90
C ARG A 10 -2.61 -5.46 17.07
N ALA A 11 -1.30 -5.71 16.98
CA ALA A 11 -0.38 -4.92 16.16
C ALA A 11 -0.73 -5.07 14.67
N VAL A 12 -0.90 -6.32 14.20
CA VAL A 12 -1.33 -6.57 12.81
C VAL A 12 -2.66 -5.90 12.51
N ARG A 13 -3.64 -6.03 13.41
CA ARG A 13 -4.94 -5.35 13.24
C ARG A 13 -4.78 -3.84 13.10
N ALA A 14 -3.95 -3.23 13.94
CA ALA A 14 -3.70 -1.79 13.87
C ALA A 14 -3.06 -1.40 12.53
N MET A 15 -2.05 -2.15 12.08
CA MET A 15 -1.37 -1.88 10.81
C MET A 15 -2.30 -2.04 9.60
N VAL A 16 -3.17 -3.04 9.58
CA VAL A 16 -4.17 -3.21 8.50
C VAL A 16 -5.13 -2.01 8.45
N LEU A 17 -5.60 -1.54 9.61
CA LEU A 17 -6.50 -0.39 9.67
C LEU A 17 -5.82 0.92 9.28
N LEU A 18 -4.59 1.14 9.74
CA LEU A 18 -3.78 2.30 9.36
C LEU A 18 -3.46 2.28 7.86
N HIS A 19 -3.13 1.12 7.31
CA HIS A 19 -2.88 0.96 5.88
C HIS A 19 -4.13 1.34 5.08
N GLU A 20 -5.31 0.87 5.49
CA GLU A 20 -6.57 1.25 4.86
C GLU A 20 -6.82 2.77 4.91
N GLU A 21 -6.74 3.37 6.10
CA GLU A 21 -6.94 4.80 6.29
C GLU A 21 -6.01 5.61 5.38
N HIS A 22 -4.72 5.29 5.38
CA HIS A 22 -3.72 6.10 4.70
C HIS A 22 -3.64 5.82 3.20
N LEU A 23 -3.97 4.61 2.74
CA LEU A 23 -4.10 4.35 1.31
C LEU A 23 -5.28 5.14 0.72
N ARG A 24 -6.41 5.19 1.42
CA ARG A 24 -7.56 6.02 1.02
C ARG A 24 -7.21 7.51 1.00
N ARG A 25 -6.51 7.99 2.03
CA ARG A 25 -6.02 9.38 2.08
C ARG A 25 -5.09 9.70 0.91
N PHE A 26 -4.16 8.80 0.59
CA PHE A 26 -3.29 8.96 -0.57
C PHE A 26 -4.09 9.12 -1.86
N VAL A 27 -5.10 8.26 -2.10
CA VAL A 27 -5.94 8.34 -3.30
C VAL A 27 -6.66 9.70 -3.40
N GLN A 28 -7.14 10.23 -2.28
CA GLN A 28 -7.78 11.55 -2.24
C GLN A 28 -6.80 12.67 -2.61
N THR A 29 -5.64 12.73 -1.95
CA THR A 29 -4.60 13.72 -2.24
C THR A 29 -4.11 13.60 -3.68
N TRP A 30 -3.89 12.39 -4.17
CA TRP A 30 -3.45 12.14 -5.54
C TRP A 30 -4.48 12.59 -6.58
N ARG A 31 -5.77 12.36 -6.34
CA ARG A 31 -6.86 12.90 -7.19
C ARG A 31 -6.90 14.42 -7.16
N LEU A 32 -6.63 15.04 -6.01
CA LEU A 32 -6.51 16.49 -5.92
C LEU A 32 -5.30 17.00 -6.73
N ALA A 33 -4.15 16.34 -6.65
CA ALA A 33 -2.98 16.67 -7.46
C ALA A 33 -3.25 16.57 -8.97
N LEU A 34 -3.98 15.53 -9.40
CA LEU A 34 -4.45 15.37 -10.78
C LEU A 34 -5.37 16.52 -11.19
N ALA A 35 -6.42 16.79 -10.41
CA ALA A 35 -7.42 17.82 -10.72
C ALA A 35 -6.80 19.22 -10.76
N THR A 36 -5.79 19.46 -9.95
CA THR A 36 -5.08 20.74 -9.90
C THR A 36 -3.96 20.82 -10.94
N SER A 37 -3.56 19.73 -11.61
CA SER A 37 -2.43 19.70 -12.53
C SER A 37 -1.09 20.07 -11.86
N VAL A 38 -0.81 19.46 -10.71
CA VAL A 38 0.49 19.54 -10.04
C VAL A 38 1.60 19.05 -10.98
N ARG A 39 2.74 19.75 -10.96
CA ARG A 39 3.94 19.32 -11.69
C ARG A 39 4.86 18.56 -10.75
N LEU A 40 5.26 17.37 -11.16
CA LEU A 40 6.30 16.60 -10.47
C LEU A 40 7.67 17.19 -10.81
N LEU A 41 8.60 17.12 -9.86
CA LEU A 41 9.99 17.52 -10.09
C LEU A 41 10.68 16.55 -11.06
N PRO A 42 11.60 17.03 -11.92
CA PRO A 42 12.36 16.16 -12.81
C PRO A 42 13.18 15.12 -12.04
N THR A 43 13.12 13.87 -12.48
CA THR A 43 13.88 12.73 -11.94
C THR A 43 13.90 11.59 -12.97
N ASP A 44 14.89 10.70 -12.87
CA ASP A 44 14.98 9.48 -13.70
C ASP A 44 14.15 8.32 -13.15
N ASP A 45 13.50 8.49 -12.00
CA ASP A 45 12.63 7.46 -11.42
C ASP A 45 11.32 7.31 -12.25
N PRO A 46 11.07 6.13 -12.85
CA PRO A 46 9.88 5.91 -13.68
C PRO A 46 8.57 6.03 -12.90
N ALA A 47 8.58 5.86 -11.57
CA ALA A 47 7.39 6.09 -10.74
C ALA A 47 6.96 7.56 -10.74
N TYR A 48 7.87 8.49 -11.02
CA TYR A 48 7.62 9.93 -11.05
C TYR A 48 7.47 10.50 -12.47
N ALA A 49 7.46 9.65 -13.50
CA ALA A 49 7.29 10.09 -14.89
C ALA A 49 5.96 10.83 -15.16
N SER A 50 4.92 10.52 -14.39
CA SER A 50 3.65 11.24 -14.40
C SER A 50 2.88 10.99 -13.10
N LEU A 51 1.85 11.80 -12.81
CA LEU A 51 0.94 11.53 -11.70
C LEU A 51 0.25 10.16 -11.86
N GLY A 52 -0.06 9.73 -13.09
CA GLY A 52 -0.60 8.39 -13.36
C GLY A 52 0.39 7.28 -12.99
N ALA A 53 1.68 7.46 -13.33
CA ALA A 53 2.74 6.52 -12.96
C ALA A 53 2.92 6.44 -11.44
N LEU A 54 2.87 7.58 -10.74
CA LEU A 54 2.99 7.64 -9.29
C LEU A 54 1.81 6.96 -8.59
N GLY A 55 0.59 7.24 -9.03
CA GLY A 55 -0.61 6.58 -8.53
C GLY A 55 -0.53 5.07 -8.71
N ARG A 56 -0.17 4.61 -9.92
CA ARG A 56 0.06 3.19 -10.18
C ARG A 56 1.13 2.59 -9.28
N HIS A 57 2.26 3.28 -9.08
CA HIS A 57 3.35 2.81 -8.24
C HIS A 57 2.88 2.52 -6.81
N VAL A 58 2.23 3.49 -6.17
CA VAL A 58 1.76 3.36 -4.78
C VAL A 58 0.69 2.27 -4.65
N LEU A 59 -0.28 2.25 -5.56
CA LEU A 59 -1.36 1.25 -5.54
C LEU A 59 -0.86 -0.16 -5.82
N ASN A 60 0.08 -0.33 -6.77
CA ASN A 60 0.72 -1.60 -7.04
C ASN A 60 1.54 -2.08 -5.83
N ALA A 61 2.27 -1.17 -5.17
CA ALA A 61 3.05 -1.49 -3.97
C ALA A 61 2.16 -1.97 -2.82
N ALA A 62 1.02 -1.31 -2.57
CA ALA A 62 0.06 -1.70 -1.53
C ALA A 62 -0.40 -3.16 -1.65
N GLY A 63 -0.69 -3.62 -2.88
CA GLY A 63 -0.99 -5.03 -3.14
C GLY A 63 0.25 -5.93 -3.02
N GLY A 64 1.39 -5.46 -3.54
CA GLY A 64 2.65 -6.20 -3.53
C GLY A 64 3.18 -6.52 -2.12
N TYR A 65 2.99 -5.64 -1.14
CA TYR A 65 3.40 -5.91 0.25
C TYR A 65 2.61 -7.06 0.86
N LEU A 66 1.29 -7.12 0.62
CA LEU A 66 0.47 -8.23 1.11
C LEU A 66 0.89 -9.55 0.45
N VAL A 67 1.11 -9.54 -0.86
CA VAL A 67 1.61 -10.71 -1.60
C VAL A 67 2.93 -11.19 -1.00
N TRP A 68 3.89 -10.29 -0.81
CA TRP A 68 5.19 -10.63 -0.23
C TRP A 68 5.07 -11.23 1.17
N MET A 69 4.26 -10.63 2.06
CA MET A 69 4.06 -11.17 3.41
C MET A 69 3.44 -12.56 3.37
N CYS A 70 2.49 -12.81 2.47
CA CYS A 70 1.90 -14.13 2.30
C CYS A 70 2.93 -15.14 1.77
N GLU A 71 3.74 -14.75 0.78
CA GLU A 71 4.80 -15.59 0.22
C GLU A 71 5.81 -16.03 1.30
N VAL A 72 6.38 -15.09 2.04
CA VAL A 72 7.46 -15.40 3.01
C VAL A 72 6.95 -16.14 4.25
N LEU A 73 5.69 -15.94 4.63
CA LEU A 73 5.03 -16.68 5.72
C LEU A 73 4.38 -17.99 5.26
N THR A 74 4.48 -18.34 3.96
CA THR A 74 3.84 -19.53 3.38
C THR A 74 2.33 -19.56 3.65
N LEU A 75 1.68 -18.40 3.56
CA LEU A 75 0.23 -18.23 3.68
C LEU A 75 -0.43 -18.35 2.29
N PRO A 76 -1.76 -18.59 2.23
CA PRO A 76 -2.48 -18.58 0.96
C PRO A 76 -2.25 -17.29 0.16
N ASP A 77 -2.14 -17.41 -1.17
CA ASP A 77 -2.05 -16.25 -2.07
C ASP A 77 -3.28 -15.35 -1.88
N PRO A 78 -3.09 -14.04 -1.60
CA PRO A 78 -4.20 -13.10 -1.44
C PRO A 78 -4.98 -12.84 -2.74
N ALA A 79 -4.54 -13.32 -3.89
CA ALA A 79 -5.15 -13.12 -5.20
C ALA A 79 -5.30 -11.62 -5.54
N ILE A 80 -4.22 -10.87 -5.34
CA ILE A 80 -4.13 -9.46 -5.77
C ILE A 80 -4.07 -9.40 -7.30
N ARG A 81 -5.03 -8.70 -7.91
CA ARG A 81 -5.04 -8.44 -9.36
C ARG A 81 -3.86 -7.50 -9.69
N PRO A 82 -3.25 -7.60 -10.88
CA PRO A 82 -2.28 -6.61 -11.33
C PRO A 82 -2.88 -5.20 -11.33
N ALA A 83 -2.08 -4.20 -10.93
CA ALA A 83 -2.51 -2.80 -11.03
C ALA A 83 -2.72 -2.40 -12.50
N PRO A 84 -3.82 -1.68 -12.81
CA PRO A 84 -4.01 -1.04 -14.11
C PRO A 84 -2.79 -0.22 -14.55
N ASP A 85 -2.62 -0.01 -15.86
CA ASP A 85 -1.56 0.86 -16.37
C ASP A 85 -1.74 2.32 -15.91
N ALA A 86 -0.72 3.15 -16.13
CA ALA A 86 -0.68 4.53 -15.64
C ALA A 86 -1.82 5.42 -16.18
N THR A 87 -2.43 5.06 -17.32
CA THR A 87 -3.55 5.80 -17.90
C THR A 87 -4.87 5.30 -17.31
N ALA A 88 -5.06 3.99 -17.29
CA ALA A 88 -6.27 3.34 -16.79
C ALA A 88 -6.45 3.52 -15.27
N ILE A 89 -5.35 3.56 -14.50
CA ILE A 89 -5.40 3.65 -13.03
C ILE A 89 -6.12 4.92 -12.55
N VAL A 90 -6.08 6.02 -13.31
CA VAL A 90 -6.77 7.26 -12.93
C VAL A 90 -8.28 7.05 -12.86
N ARG A 91 -8.83 6.29 -13.82
CA ARG A 91 -10.25 5.94 -13.89
C ARG A 91 -10.59 4.82 -12.90
N ASP A 92 -9.75 3.78 -12.86
CA ASP A 92 -10.07 2.50 -12.20
C ASP A 92 -9.57 2.44 -10.74
N ALA A 93 -9.03 3.53 -10.21
CA ALA A 93 -8.43 3.59 -8.86
C ALA A 93 -9.35 3.09 -7.75
N ASP A 94 -10.62 3.50 -7.75
CA ASP A 94 -11.54 3.18 -6.65
C ASP A 94 -11.82 1.66 -6.60
N ASP A 95 -12.10 1.04 -7.75
CA ASP A 95 -12.30 -0.42 -7.85
C ASP A 95 -11.04 -1.18 -7.44
N TYR A 96 -9.88 -0.72 -7.90
CA TYR A 96 -8.62 -1.37 -7.56
C TYR A 96 -8.28 -1.25 -6.08
N VAL A 97 -8.50 -0.08 -5.48
CA VAL A 97 -8.25 0.18 -4.05
C VAL A 97 -9.18 -0.66 -3.19
N GLU A 98 -10.48 -0.72 -3.49
CA GLU A 98 -11.39 -1.60 -2.74
C GLU A 98 -10.98 -3.07 -2.87
N HIS A 99 -10.61 -3.52 -4.07
CA HIS A 99 -10.09 -4.87 -4.27
C HIS A 99 -8.90 -5.13 -3.32
N VAL A 100 -7.88 -4.27 -3.33
CA VAL A 100 -6.70 -4.43 -2.47
C VAL A 100 -7.10 -4.44 -0.99
N LEU A 101 -7.88 -3.45 -0.54
CA LEU A 101 -8.29 -3.32 0.86
C LEU A 101 -9.14 -4.48 1.34
N GLU A 102 -10.02 -5.01 0.50
CA GLU A 102 -10.76 -6.23 0.80
C GLU A 102 -9.83 -7.40 1.11
N ARG A 103 -8.72 -7.57 0.37
CA ARG A 103 -7.77 -8.67 0.58
C ARG A 103 -6.92 -8.46 1.83
N TRP A 104 -6.51 -7.22 2.09
CA TRP A 104 -5.89 -6.84 3.36
C TRP A 104 -6.79 -7.15 4.55
N ARG A 105 -8.09 -6.88 4.43
CA ARG A 105 -9.09 -7.22 5.46
C ARG A 105 -9.36 -8.72 5.54
N ALA A 106 -9.43 -9.43 4.41
CA ALA A 106 -9.92 -10.81 4.28
C ALA A 106 -9.05 -11.87 4.99
N GLY A 107 -7.83 -11.50 5.38
CA GLY A 107 -7.17 -12.15 6.51
C GLY A 107 -6.19 -13.28 6.26
N PRO A 108 -5.29 -13.21 5.27
CA PRO A 108 -4.07 -14.03 5.33
C PRO A 108 -3.29 -13.77 6.63
N LEU A 109 -3.26 -12.50 7.07
CA LEU A 109 -2.43 -12.07 8.21
C LEU A 109 -3.09 -12.24 9.58
N ARG A 110 -4.36 -12.68 9.64
CA ARG A 110 -5.12 -12.70 10.91
C ARG A 110 -4.52 -13.62 11.96
N GLU A 111 -3.95 -14.74 11.53
CA GLU A 111 -3.40 -15.78 12.41
C GLU A 111 -1.92 -15.59 12.74
N VAL A 112 -1.29 -14.55 12.19
CA VAL A 112 0.13 -14.24 12.41
C VAL A 112 0.36 -13.97 13.90
N SER A 113 1.25 -14.75 14.50
CA SER A 113 1.64 -14.61 15.91
C SER A 113 2.59 -13.43 16.10
N HIS A 114 2.76 -12.98 17.34
CA HIS A 114 3.74 -11.94 17.65
C HIS A 114 5.18 -12.36 17.32
N GLU A 115 5.54 -13.62 17.54
CA GLU A 115 6.88 -14.14 17.22
C GLU A 115 7.18 -14.06 15.72
N GLN A 116 6.20 -14.40 14.88
CA GLN A 116 6.30 -14.29 13.42
C GLN A 116 6.40 -12.85 12.91
N LEU A 117 6.02 -11.86 13.74
CA LEU A 117 6.14 -10.44 13.38
C LEU A 117 7.58 -9.96 13.41
N GLU A 118 8.28 -10.32 14.48
CA GLU A 118 9.62 -9.82 14.78
C GLU A 118 10.71 -10.63 14.07
N THR A 119 10.54 -11.96 13.96
CA THR A 119 11.57 -12.84 13.43
C THR A 119 11.00 -14.04 12.66
N PRO A 120 11.75 -14.62 11.71
CA PRO A 120 13.02 -14.12 11.16
C PRO A 120 12.79 -12.93 10.20
N GLU A 121 13.87 -12.36 9.71
CA GLU A 121 13.84 -11.39 8.61
C GLU A 121 13.94 -12.08 7.24
N TYR A 122 13.29 -11.50 6.24
CA TYR A 122 13.24 -12.00 4.87
C TYR A 122 13.72 -10.95 3.88
N PRO A 123 14.37 -11.34 2.77
CA PRO A 123 14.72 -10.41 1.71
C PRO A 123 13.45 -9.90 0.99
N SER A 124 13.35 -8.58 0.84
CA SER A 124 12.39 -7.95 -0.05
C SER A 124 12.79 -8.13 -1.53
N ARG A 125 11.90 -7.75 -2.44
CA ARG A 125 12.17 -7.76 -3.89
C ARG A 125 13.32 -6.83 -4.29
N TRP A 126 13.68 -5.87 -3.45
CA TRP A 126 14.82 -4.95 -3.61
C TRP A 126 15.98 -5.27 -2.67
N GLN A 127 16.08 -6.51 -2.20
CA GLN A 127 17.20 -7.08 -1.41
C GLN A 127 17.41 -6.51 0.00
N THR A 128 16.68 -5.46 0.41
CA THR A 128 16.63 -5.05 1.82
C THR A 128 15.89 -6.09 2.65
N ARG A 129 16.41 -6.41 3.83
CA ARG A 129 15.79 -7.37 4.76
C ARG A 129 14.74 -6.69 5.62
N TYR A 130 13.60 -7.36 5.81
CA TYR A 130 12.50 -6.91 6.66
C TYR A 130 11.97 -8.09 7.49
N CYS A 131 11.67 -7.86 8.77
CA CYS A 131 10.69 -8.67 9.49
C CYS A 131 9.27 -8.28 9.04
N ILE A 132 8.26 -9.05 9.40
CA ILE A 132 6.88 -8.76 8.99
C ILE A 132 6.39 -7.45 9.60
N ASP A 133 6.74 -7.14 10.85
CA ASP A 133 6.34 -5.89 11.50
C ASP A 133 6.90 -4.67 10.74
N SER A 134 8.20 -4.68 10.43
CA SER A 134 8.83 -3.61 9.64
C SER A 134 8.26 -3.49 8.22
N MET A 135 7.82 -4.59 7.59
CA MET A 135 7.14 -4.53 6.30
C MET A 135 5.73 -3.95 6.42
N LEU A 136 4.99 -4.26 7.50
CA LEU A 136 3.70 -3.66 7.78
C LEU A 136 3.83 -2.15 8.00
N GLU A 137 4.81 -1.72 8.79
CA GLU A 137 5.13 -0.29 8.97
C GLU A 137 5.48 0.37 7.65
N HIS A 138 6.29 -0.28 6.81
CA HIS A 138 6.63 0.23 5.49
C HIS A 138 5.39 0.37 4.60
N ALA A 139 4.50 -0.64 4.60
CA ALA A 139 3.25 -0.61 3.84
C ALA A 139 2.30 0.52 4.29
N VAL A 140 2.31 0.88 5.58
CA VAL A 140 1.56 2.02 6.12
C VAL A 140 2.23 3.34 5.75
N MET A 141 3.54 3.44 5.94
CA MET A 141 4.29 4.69 5.75
C MET A 141 4.42 5.08 4.28
N HIS A 142 4.44 4.10 3.38
CA HIS A 142 4.60 4.34 1.96
C HIS A 142 3.54 5.29 1.37
N PRO A 143 2.22 5.02 1.47
CA PRO A 143 1.20 5.95 0.99
C PRO A 143 1.20 7.28 1.75
N ILE A 144 1.51 7.30 3.06
CA ILE A 144 1.59 8.54 3.85
C ILE A 144 2.67 9.48 3.27
N ARG A 145 3.86 8.94 3.03
CA ARG A 145 4.99 9.71 2.48
C ARG A 145 4.63 10.31 1.12
N HIS A 146 4.02 9.54 0.23
CA HIS A 146 3.64 10.05 -1.10
C HIS A 146 2.47 11.03 -1.05
N ALA A 147 1.50 10.82 -0.15
CA ALA A 147 0.44 11.80 0.09
C ALA A 147 1.03 13.12 0.58
N PHE A 148 1.94 13.06 1.57
CA PHE A 148 2.61 14.25 2.08
C PHE A 148 3.40 14.99 0.99
N GLN A 149 4.18 14.28 0.18
CA GLN A 149 4.92 14.88 -0.94
C GLN A 149 3.99 15.61 -1.92
N LEU A 150 2.84 15.03 -2.24
CA LEU A 150 1.85 15.66 -3.12
C LEU A 150 1.17 16.86 -2.46
N ASP A 151 0.83 16.77 -1.17
CA ASP A 151 0.25 17.89 -0.41
C ASP A 151 1.20 19.10 -0.40
N GLU A 152 2.50 18.90 -0.23
CA GLU A 152 3.50 19.99 -0.30
C GLU A 152 3.50 20.65 -1.68
N LEU A 153 3.53 19.84 -2.74
CA LEU A 153 3.46 20.36 -4.13
C LEU A 153 2.13 21.06 -4.46
N ILE A 154 1.04 20.72 -3.76
CA ILE A 154 -0.26 21.39 -3.91
C ILE A 154 -0.24 22.76 -3.21
N LYS A 155 0.39 22.85 -2.03
CA LYS A 155 0.48 24.10 -1.25
C LYS A 155 1.45 25.11 -1.85
N ASP A 156 2.53 24.64 -2.46
CA ASP A 156 3.58 25.48 -3.06
C ASP A 156 3.18 26.07 -4.44
N ARG A 157 1.88 26.11 -4.76
CA ARG A 157 1.33 26.66 -6.01
C ARG A 157 0.92 28.12 -5.90
#